data_AF-A0A2D4IFG1-F1
#
_entry.id   AF-A0A2D4IFG1-F1
#
_cell.length_a   1.000
_cell.length_b   1.000
_cell.length_c   1.000
_cell.angle_alpha   90.00
_cell.angle_beta   90.00
_cell.angle_gamma   90.00
#
_symmetry.space_group_name_H-M   'P 1'
#
loop_
_entity.id
_entity.type
_entity.pdbx_description
1 polymer ?
#
loop_
_entity_poly.entity_id
_entity_poly.type
_entity_poly.pdbx_seq_one_letter_code
_entity_poly.pdbx_strand_id
1 'polypeptide(L)'
;RYSQIVPSLTIGGEVLSPTERARNLEVLLDVWLSLEDHIAAVSRGAFLQMHRMRQLRPFLDRDALRTVTHAMVVSRLDYCNALYMGLPVGSTRRLQLVQNGAAWMIMGAPRYSHVTP
;
A
#
# COMPACT_ATOMS: atom_id res chain seq x y z
N ARG A 1 21.33 3.86 -27.47
CA ARG A 1 20.14 3.66 -28.34
C ARG A 1 19.87 2.17 -28.43
N TYR A 2 19.14 1.61 -27.46
CA TYR A 2 18.60 0.26 -27.59
C TYR A 2 17.18 0.43 -28.12
N SER A 3 17.02 0.36 -29.44
CA SER A 3 15.73 0.13 -30.07
C SER A 3 15.28 -1.26 -29.65
N GLN A 4 14.48 -1.34 -28.59
CA GLN A 4 13.91 -2.58 -28.09
C GLN A 4 13.04 -3.19 -29.18
N ILE A 5 13.54 -4.26 -29.78
CA ILE A 5 12.71 -5.27 -30.43
C ILE A 5 11.97 -5.93 -29.27
N VAL A 6 10.75 -5.48 -28.96
CA VAL A 6 9.90 -6.22 -28.05
C VAL A 6 9.33 -7.38 -28.87
N PRO A 7 9.73 -8.64 -28.62
CA PRO A 7 9.19 -9.77 -29.36
C PRO A 7 7.68 -9.80 -29.14
N SER A 8 6.91 -9.89 -30.22
CA SER A 8 5.47 -10.09 -30.16
C SER A 8 5.20 -11.42 -29.45
N LEU A 9 4.57 -11.36 -28.28
CA LEU A 9 4.17 -12.55 -27.54
C LEU A 9 2.82 -13.02 -28.07
N THR A 10 2.76 -14.25 -28.58
CA THR A 10 1.50 -14.84 -29.06
C THR A 10 1.04 -15.93 -28.11
N ILE A 11 -0.16 -15.80 -27.54
CA ILE A 11 -0.78 -16.81 -26.67
C ILE A 11 -2.13 -17.19 -27.27
N GLY A 12 -2.35 -18.48 -27.54
CA GLY A 12 -3.63 -18.96 -28.11
C GLY A 12 -3.96 -18.39 -29.49
N GLY A 13 -2.97 -17.89 -30.24
CA GLY A 13 -3.17 -17.25 -31.55
C GLY A 13 -3.42 -15.73 -31.48
N GLU A 14 -3.53 -15.15 -30.28
CA GLU A 14 -3.63 -13.70 -30.10
C GLU A 14 -2.27 -13.07 -29.85
N VAL A 15 -2.00 -11.94 -30.51
CA VAL A 15 -0.79 -11.13 -30.29
C VAL A 15 -1.03 -10.22 -29.10
N LEU A 16 -0.24 -10.39 -28.04
CA LEU A 16 -0.28 -9.54 -26.86
C LEU A 16 0.63 -8.33 -27.06
N SER A 17 0.04 -7.13 -26.89
CA SER A 17 0.80 -5.89 -26.84
C SER A 17 1.38 -5.65 -25.44
N PRO A 18 2.65 -5.22 -25.32
CA PRO A 18 3.22 -4.80 -24.05
C PRO A 18 2.39 -3.66 -23.45
N THR A 19 2.14 -3.74 -22.14
CA THR A 19 1.46 -2.68 -21.39
C THR A 19 2.42 -2.08 -20.37
N GLU A 20 2.32 -0.79 -20.12
CA GLU A 20 3.18 -0.08 -19.16
C GLU A 20 2.91 -0.48 -17.70
N ARG A 21 1.73 -1.05 -17.44
CA ARG A 21 1.25 -1.39 -16.10
C ARG A 21 0.41 -2.66 -16.16
N ALA A 22 0.59 -3.54 -15.18
CA ALA A 22 -0.23 -4.73 -15.02
C ALA A 22 -0.62 -4.91 -13.56
N ARG A 23 -1.83 -5.40 -13.30
CA ARG A 23 -2.24 -5.80 -11.95
C ARG A 23 -2.02 -7.30 -11.78
N ASN A 24 -1.20 -7.68 -10.83
CA ASN A 24 -1.00 -9.07 -10.43
C ASN A 24 -1.29 -9.22 -8.94
N LEU A 25 -2.21 -10.11 -8.58
CA LEU A 25 -2.61 -10.36 -7.19
C LEU A 25 -2.86 -9.04 -6.42
N GLU A 26 -3.62 -8.12 -7.02
CA GLU A 26 -3.92 -6.78 -6.49
C GLU A 26 -2.76 -5.77 -6.43
N VAL A 27 -1.54 -6.20 -6.75
CA VAL A 27 -0.38 -5.32 -6.85
C VAL A 27 -0.30 -4.71 -8.25
N LEU A 28 -0.14 -3.39 -8.32
CA LEU A 28 0.06 -2.69 -9.59
C LEU A 28 1.56 -2.64 -9.88
N LEU A 29 1.99 -3.33 -10.92
CA LEU A 29 3.36 -3.41 -11.36
C LEU A 29 3.56 -2.49 -12.57
N ASP A 30 4.49 -1.55 -12.47
CA ASP A 30 4.98 -0.74 -13.59
C ASP A 30 6.21 -1.39 -14.24
N VAL A 31 6.60 -0.91 -15.43
CA VAL A 31 7.76 -1.43 -16.19
C VAL A 31 9.05 -1.44 -15.38
N TRP A 32 9.21 -0.53 -14.41
CA TRP A 32 10.42 -0.41 -13.60
C TRP A 32 10.34 -1.19 -12.29
N LEU A 33 9.20 -1.84 -12.02
CA LEU A 33 8.89 -2.49 -10.73
C LEU A 33 9.12 -1.55 -9.54
N SER A 34 8.93 -0.25 -9.74
CA SER A 34 9.15 0.79 -8.73
C SER A 34 8.10 0.76 -7.63
N LEU A 35 6.91 0.22 -7.93
CA LEU A 35 5.75 0.14 -7.04
C LEU A 35 5.24 1.50 -6.57
N GLU A 36 5.68 2.61 -7.15
CA GLU A 36 5.33 3.95 -6.66
C GLU A 36 3.83 4.22 -6.72
N ASP A 37 3.21 3.89 -7.84
CA ASP A 37 1.76 4.04 -8.04
C ASP A 37 0.97 3.10 -7.12
N HIS A 38 1.48 1.88 -6.90
CA HIS A 38 0.88 0.94 -5.97
C HIS A 38 0.95 1.46 -4.53
N ILE A 39 2.13 1.90 -4.07
CA ILE A 39 2.33 2.48 -2.74
C ILE A 39 1.45 3.73 -2.54
N ALA A 40 1.34 4.58 -3.57
CA ALA A 40 0.46 5.74 -3.54
C ALA A 40 -1.01 5.35 -3.35
N ALA A 41 -1.47 4.34 -4.10
CA ALA A 41 -2.85 3.84 -4.01
C ALA A 41 -3.13 3.17 -2.65
N VAL A 42 -2.24 2.32 -2.17
CA VAL A 42 -2.35 1.65 -0.86
C VAL A 42 -2.36 2.68 0.26
N SER A 43 -1.44 3.64 0.22
CA SER A 43 -1.34 4.68 1.24
C SER A 43 -2.60 5.56 1.27
N ARG A 44 -3.08 6.00 0.11
CA ARG A 44 -4.35 6.76 0.00
C ARG A 44 -5.53 5.96 0.56
N GLY A 45 -5.62 4.68 0.22
CA GLY A 45 -6.64 3.77 0.74
C GLY A 45 -6.58 3.65 2.26
N ALA A 46 -5.39 3.46 2.82
CA ALA A 46 -5.20 3.35 4.26
C ALA A 46 -5.62 4.62 5.01
N PHE A 47 -5.24 5.81 4.53
CA PHE A 47 -5.67 7.07 5.13
C PHE A 47 -7.18 7.27 5.06
N LEU A 48 -7.82 6.84 3.98
CA LEU A 48 -9.29 6.87 3.87
C LEU A 48 -9.95 5.94 4.90
N GLN A 49 -9.44 4.72 5.08
CA GLN A 49 -9.98 3.80 6.09
C GLN A 49 -9.79 4.35 7.50
N MET A 50 -8.59 4.87 7.81
CA MET A 50 -8.34 5.54 9.09
C MET A 50 -9.30 6.71 9.31
N HIS A 51 -9.58 7.53 8.28
CA HIS A 51 -10.56 8.61 8.40
C HIS A 51 -11.95 8.10 8.79
N ARG A 52 -12.42 7.02 8.17
CA ARG A 52 -13.72 6.38 8.49
C ARG A 52 -13.73 5.81 9.90
N MET A 53 -12.69 5.08 10.28
CA MET A 53 -12.57 4.50 11.61
C MET A 53 -12.53 5.54 12.72
N ARG A 54 -11.93 6.72 12.47
CA ARG A 54 -11.95 7.82 13.42
C ARG A 54 -13.38 8.29 13.75
N GLN A 55 -14.31 8.20 12.80
CA GLN A 55 -15.73 8.48 13.03
C GLN A 55 -16.42 7.37 13.82
N LEU A 56 -15.98 6.13 13.66
CA LEU A 56 -16.50 4.97 14.40
C LEU A 56 -15.91 4.82 15.80
N ARG A 57 -14.77 5.45 16.08
CA ARG A 57 -14.03 5.35 17.36
C ARG A 57 -14.89 5.54 18.61
N PRO A 58 -15.87 6.45 18.69
CA PRO A 58 -16.73 6.60 19.87
C PRO A 58 -17.61 5.37 20.17
N PHE A 59 -17.79 4.48 19.19
CA PHE A 59 -18.66 3.30 19.28
C PHE A 59 -17.88 1.99 19.42
N LEU A 60 -16.55 2.05 19.47
CA LEU A 60 -15.68 0.89 19.55
C LEU A 60 -14.89 0.92 20.85
N ASP A 61 -14.78 -0.23 21.51
CA ASP A 61 -13.78 -0.40 22.56
C ASP A 61 -12.36 -0.49 21.96
N ARG A 62 -11.36 -0.53 22.83
CA ARG A 62 -9.96 -0.51 22.42
C ARG A 62 -9.56 -1.75 21.61
N ASP A 63 -10.08 -2.92 21.96
CA ASP A 63 -9.72 -4.18 21.32
C ASP A 63 -10.38 -4.32 19.94
N ALA A 64 -11.63 -3.89 19.81
CA ALA A 64 -12.31 -3.76 18.54
C ALA A 64 -11.61 -2.73 17.64
N LEU A 65 -11.23 -1.56 18.18
CA LEU A 65 -10.47 -0.56 17.41
C LEU A 65 -9.14 -1.13 16.91
N ARG A 66 -8.40 -1.86 17.76
CA ARG A 66 -7.16 -2.55 17.37
C ARG A 66 -7.41 -3.55 16.23
N THR A 67 -8.43 -4.39 16.38
CA THR A 67 -8.78 -5.43 15.41
C THR A 67 -9.15 -4.81 14.05
N VAL A 68 -10.02 -3.79 14.05
CA VAL A 68 -10.42 -3.09 12.83
C VAL A 68 -9.23 -2.36 12.20
N THR A 69 -8.35 -1.73 12.99
CA THR A 69 -7.15 -1.06 12.47
C THR A 69 -6.23 -2.06 11.78
N HIS A 70 -6.01 -3.21 12.43
CA HIS A 70 -5.20 -4.26 11.85
C HIS A 70 -5.81 -4.80 10.55
N ALA A 71 -7.10 -5.14 10.56
CA ALA A 71 -7.79 -5.73 9.42
C ALA A 71 -7.90 -4.77 8.22
N MET A 72 -8.05 -3.47 8.45
CA MET A 72 -8.29 -2.50 7.37
C MET A 72 -7.01 -1.85 6.83
N VAL A 73 -5.96 -1.75 7.65
CA VAL A 73 -4.74 -1.01 7.31
C VAL A 73 -3.51 -1.91 7.34
N VAL A 74 -3.22 -2.54 8.49
CA VAL A 74 -1.96 -3.27 8.70
C VAL A 74 -1.88 -4.50 7.80
N SER A 75 -2.94 -5.30 7.74
CA SER A 75 -3.01 -6.50 6.88
C SER A 75 -2.75 -6.19 5.40
N ARG A 76 -3.22 -5.04 4.90
CA ARG A 76 -3.02 -4.60 3.51
C ARG A 76 -1.58 -4.20 3.23
N LEU A 77 -0.89 -3.63 4.22
CA LEU A 77 0.54 -3.37 4.12
C LEU A 77 1.32 -4.68 4.18
N ASP A 78 0.96 -5.55 5.13
CA ASP A 78 1.66 -6.81 5.37
C ASP A 78 1.61 -7.77 4.19
N TYR A 79 0.51 -7.74 3.42
CA TYR A 79 0.36 -8.49 2.18
C TYR A 79 1.53 -8.27 1.20
N CYS A 80 2.07 -7.04 1.16
CA CYS A 80 3.12 -6.65 0.23
C CYS A 80 4.50 -6.51 0.91
N ASN A 81 4.69 -6.93 2.16
CA ASN A 81 5.95 -6.71 2.90
C ASN A 81 7.18 -7.25 2.15
N ALA A 82 7.07 -8.43 1.53
CA ALA A 82 8.17 -9.00 0.73
C ALA A 82 8.50 -8.15 -0.50
N LEU A 83 7.52 -7.49 -1.10
CA LEU A 83 7.69 -6.61 -2.25
C LEU A 83 8.25 -5.23 -1.86
N TYR A 84 7.99 -4.79 -0.64
CA TYR A 84 8.52 -3.53 -0.11
C TYR A 84 9.96 -3.65 0.38
N MET A 85 10.44 -4.88 0.62
CA MET A 85 11.82 -5.13 1.01
C MET A 85 12.78 -4.72 -0.11
N GLY A 86 13.79 -3.90 0.24
CA GLY A 86 14.80 -3.44 -0.71
C GLY A 86 14.42 -2.23 -1.55
N LEU A 87 13.20 -1.69 -1.41
CA LEU A 87 12.82 -0.44 -2.06
C LEU A 87 13.57 0.77 -1.46
N PRO A 88 13.80 1.83 -2.24
CA PRO A 88 14.38 3.07 -1.73
C PRO A 88 13.58 3.66 -0.57
N VAL A 89 14.27 4.25 0.40
CA VAL A 89 13.64 4.90 1.58
C VAL A 89 12.63 5.97 1.19
N GLY A 90 12.88 6.70 0.09
CA GLY A 90 11.94 7.69 -0.43
C GLY A 90 10.58 7.08 -0.81
N SER A 91 10.60 5.89 -1.40
CA SER A 91 9.40 5.16 -1.83
C SER A 91 8.64 4.56 -0.64
N THR A 92 9.35 4.04 0.36
CA THR A 92 8.74 3.39 1.54
C THR A 92 8.31 4.38 2.64
N ARG A 93 8.76 5.63 2.61
CA ARG A 93 8.37 6.68 3.57
C ARG A 93 6.85 6.82 3.74
N ARG A 94 6.09 6.69 2.65
CA ARG A 94 4.61 6.77 2.71
C ARG A 94 4.01 5.62 3.54
N LEU A 95 4.55 4.41 3.39
CA LEU A 95 4.13 3.24 4.16
C LEU A 95 4.42 3.43 5.64
N GLN A 96 5.58 4.00 6.00
CA GLN A 96 5.90 4.33 7.39
C GLN A 96 4.91 5.33 7.99
N LEU A 97 4.50 6.36 7.23
CA LEU A 97 3.49 7.32 7.72
C LEU A 97 2.14 6.64 7.96
N VAL A 98 1.77 5.66 7.15
CA VAL A 98 0.56 4.86 7.36
C VAL A 98 0.68 4.03 8.64
N GLN A 99 1.82 3.35 8.85
CA GLN A 99 2.07 2.57 10.06
C GLN A 99 2.02 3.44 11.32
N ASN A 100 2.65 4.61 11.29
CA ASN A 100 2.59 5.58 12.38
C ASN A 100 1.15 6.05 12.65
N GLY A 101 0.37 6.29 11.59
CA GLY A 101 -1.05 6.64 11.70
C GLY A 101 -1.90 5.51 12.31
N ALA A 102 -1.62 4.27 11.96
CA ALA A 102 -2.28 3.09 12.54
C ALA A 102 -1.93 2.93 14.03
N ALA A 103 -0.64 3.05 14.39
CA ALA A 103 -0.20 3.02 15.78
C ALA A 103 -0.88 4.14 16.60
N TRP A 104 -0.94 5.34 16.03
CA TRP A 104 -1.63 6.48 16.63
C TRP A 104 -3.12 6.20 16.88
N MET A 105 -3.80 5.57 15.92
CA MET A 105 -5.21 5.19 16.03
C MET A 105 -5.46 4.27 17.22
N ILE A 106 -4.61 3.25 17.38
CA ILE A 106 -4.72 2.24 18.43
C ILE A 106 -4.37 2.83 19.81
N MET A 107 -3.32 3.66 19.86
CA MET A 107 -2.86 4.29 21.12
C MET A 107 -3.76 5.44 21.56
N GLY A 108 -4.58 5.97 20.64
CA GLY A 108 -5.49 7.07 20.93
C GLY A 108 -4.79 8.39 21.27
N ALA A 109 -3.50 8.52 20.91
CA ALA A 109 -2.67 9.68 21.22
C ALA A 109 -3.18 10.96 20.53
N PRO A 110 -2.68 12.17 20.86
CA PRO A 110 -3.00 13.41 20.15
C PRO A 110 -2.41 13.45 18.75
N ARG A 111 -3.08 14.04 17.74
CA ARG A 111 -2.73 13.95 16.29
C ARG A 111 -1.28 14.32 15.93
N TYR A 112 -0.64 15.11 16.80
CA TYR A 112 0.72 15.63 16.63
C TYR A 112 1.73 15.02 17.59
N SER A 113 1.38 13.94 18.30
CA SER A 113 2.32 13.23 19.15
C SER A 113 3.40 12.57 18.31
N HIS A 114 4.66 12.74 18.70
CA HIS A 114 5.77 12.05 18.06
C HIS A 114 5.63 10.53 18.27
N VAL A 115 5.60 9.79 17.16
CA VAL A 115 5.64 8.32 17.16
C VAL A 115 6.94 7.92 16.49
N THR A 116 7.89 7.40 17.27
CA THR A 116 9.08 6.72 16.77
C THR A 116 8.71 5.32 16.28
N PRO A 117 9.28 4.85 15.16
CA PRO A 117 9.22 3.44 14.76
C PRO A 117 9.74 2.50 15.84
#